data_AF-A0A9P9CSH5-F1
#
_entry.id   AF-A0A9P9CSH5-F1
#
_cell.length_a   1.000
_cell.length_b   1.000
_cell.length_c   1.000
_cell.angle_alpha   90.00
_cell.angle_beta   90.00
_cell.angle_gamma   90.00
#
_symmetry.space_group_name_H-M   'P 1'
#
loop_
_entity.id
_entity.type
_entity.pdbx_description
1 polymer ?
#
loop_
_entity_poly.entity_id
_entity_poly.type
_entity_poly.pdbx_seq_one_letter_code
_entity_poly.pdbx_strand_id
1 'polypeptide(L)'
;MSVVVAKAQKLRAIRLYKELMHLGREYPDPSYNFNGRMRSLFERHRGLTDPEQIERALQLGEFIRNETIALYSLRKYRHLKRTYYAEPEKNETAVQTPIDPEALEKMAAAI
;
A
#
# COMPACT_ATOMS: atom_id res chain seq x y z
N MET A 1 -17.63 32.04 16.46
CA MET A 1 -16.82 30.82 16.25
C MET A 1 -17.52 29.75 15.39
N SER A 2 -18.83 29.50 15.53
CA SER A 2 -19.55 28.42 14.81
C SER A 2 -19.56 28.52 13.27
N VAL A 3 -19.75 29.72 12.69
CA VAL A 3 -19.86 29.90 11.23
C VAL A 3 -18.52 29.66 10.50
N VAL A 4 -17.41 30.03 11.13
CA VAL A 4 -16.06 29.84 10.57
C VAL A 4 -15.70 28.36 10.52
N VAL A 5 -16.06 27.60 11.57
CA VAL A 5 -15.86 26.15 11.65
C VAL A 5 -16.61 25.44 10.54
N ALA A 6 -17.89 25.76 10.32
CA ALA A 6 -18.70 25.16 9.26
C ALA A 6 -18.12 25.41 7.85
N LYS A 7 -17.58 26.61 7.58
CA LYS A 7 -16.94 26.93 6.31
C LYS A 7 -15.64 26.14 6.12
N ALA A 8 -14.82 26.00 7.16
CA ALA A 8 -13.59 25.22 7.13
C ALA A 8 -13.86 23.72 6.88
N GLN A 9 -14.84 23.15 7.59
CA GLN A 9 -15.26 21.76 7.42
C GLN A 9 -15.76 21.48 6.00
N LYS A 10 -16.55 22.39 5.42
CA LYS A 10 -17.03 22.27 4.03
C LYS A 10 -15.87 22.24 3.02
N LEU A 11 -14.87 23.11 3.18
CA LEU A 11 -13.70 23.12 2.30
C LEU A 11 -12.88 21.83 2.44
N ARG A 12 -12.70 21.33 3.67
CA ARG A 12 -12.03 20.05 3.93
C ARG A 12 -12.78 18.88 3.32
N ALA A 13 -14.11 18.85 3.43
CA ALA A 13 -14.95 17.82 2.81
C ALA A 13 -14.80 17.80 1.28
N ILE A 14 -14.84 18.98 0.63
CA ILE A 14 -14.68 19.09 -0.83
C ILE A 14 -13.30 18.61 -1.28
N ARG A 15 -12.24 18.98 -0.54
CA ARG A 15 -10.88 18.52 -0.80
C ARG A 15 -10.79 17.00 -0.68
N LEU A 16 -11.24 16.45 0.44
CA LEU A 16 -11.22 15.02 0.72
C LEU A 16 -11.98 14.21 -0.34
N TYR A 17 -13.14 14.69 -0.77
CA TYR A 17 -13.91 14.08 -1.85
C TYR A 17 -13.09 13.99 -3.15
N LYS A 18 -12.46 15.09 -3.58
CA LYS A 18 -11.63 15.11 -4.80
C LYS A 18 -10.44 14.17 -4.70
N GLU A 19 -9.77 14.15 -3.53
CA GLU A 19 -8.65 13.24 -3.28
C GLU A 19 -9.10 11.77 -3.37
N LEU A 20 -10.22 11.41 -2.74
CA LEU A 20 -10.77 10.04 -2.79
C LEU A 20 -11.20 9.63 -4.20
N MET A 21 -11.81 10.53 -4.97
CA MET A 21 -12.18 10.28 -6.38
C MET A 21 -10.95 10.05 -7.27
N HIS A 22 -9.85 10.74 -6.98
CA HIS A 22 -8.59 10.55 -7.69
C HIS A 22 -7.97 9.21 -7.32
N LEU A 23 -7.87 8.91 -6.02
CA LEU A 23 -7.37 7.63 -5.53
C LEU A 23 -8.16 6.47 -6.11
N GLY A 24 -9.48 6.56 -6.21
CA GLY A 24 -10.31 5.47 -6.74
C GLY A 24 -10.01 5.04 -8.18
N ARG A 25 -9.29 5.85 -8.98
CA ARG A 25 -8.85 5.48 -10.33
C ARG A 25 -7.73 4.44 -10.33
N GLU A 26 -6.91 4.44 -9.29
CA GLU A 26 -5.78 3.53 -9.15
C GLU A 26 -6.12 2.26 -8.36
N TYR A 27 -7.40 2.11 -7.98
CA TYR A 27 -7.85 1.03 -7.11
C TYR A 27 -7.60 -0.33 -7.77
N PRO A 28 -7.05 -1.34 -7.06
CA PRO A 28 -6.56 -2.55 -7.72
C PRO A 28 -7.66 -3.42 -8.32
N ASP A 29 -8.89 -3.31 -7.79
CA ASP A 29 -10.06 -4.08 -8.22
C ASP A 29 -11.07 -3.18 -8.95
N PRO A 30 -11.21 -3.32 -10.29
CA PRO A 30 -12.19 -2.56 -11.08
C PRO A 30 -13.65 -2.86 -10.71
N SER A 31 -13.94 -4.07 -10.21
CA SER A 31 -15.30 -4.51 -9.88
C SER A 31 -15.83 -3.90 -8.57
N TYR A 32 -14.94 -3.43 -7.70
CA TYR A 32 -15.29 -2.92 -6.38
C TYR A 32 -16.15 -1.63 -6.41
N ASN A 33 -16.10 -0.89 -7.53
CA ASN A 33 -16.79 0.40 -7.74
C ASN A 33 -16.51 1.41 -6.61
N PHE A 34 -15.23 1.65 -6.35
CA PHE A 34 -14.77 2.54 -5.27
C PHE A 34 -15.41 3.94 -5.34
N ASN A 35 -15.38 4.56 -6.52
CA ASN A 35 -15.94 5.91 -6.72
C ASN A 35 -17.46 5.96 -6.47
N GLY A 36 -18.20 4.93 -6.88
CA GLY A 36 -19.63 4.82 -6.60
C GLY A 36 -19.92 4.75 -5.10
N ARG A 37 -19.13 3.96 -4.35
CA ARG A 37 -19.26 3.86 -2.88
C ARG A 37 -18.93 5.18 -2.19
N MET A 38 -17.86 5.86 -2.60
CA MET A 38 -17.49 7.16 -2.05
C MET A 38 -18.58 8.21 -2.35
N ARG A 39 -19.12 8.27 -3.56
CA ARG A 39 -20.25 9.15 -3.88
C ARG A 39 -21.44 8.87 -2.96
N SER A 40 -21.82 7.60 -2.80
CA SER A 40 -22.92 7.23 -1.90
C SER A 40 -22.64 7.62 -0.45
N LEU A 41 -21.40 7.51 0.02
CA LEU A 41 -21.00 7.88 1.38
C LEU A 41 -21.19 9.39 1.63
N PHE A 42 -20.73 10.24 0.71
CA PHE A 42 -20.87 11.69 0.84
C PHE A 42 -22.34 12.12 0.72
N GLU A 43 -23.11 11.50 -0.17
CA GLU A 43 -24.54 11.79 -0.32
C GLU A 43 -25.36 11.44 0.91
N ARG A 44 -25.06 10.33 1.59
CA ARG A 44 -25.71 9.97 2.87
C ARG A 44 -25.49 11.01 3.97
N HIS A 45 -24.35 11.71 3.94
CA HIS A 45 -23.96 12.68 4.96
C HIS A 45 -24.20 14.14 4.55
N ARG A 46 -24.77 14.41 3.36
CA ARG A 46 -24.96 15.76 2.82
C ARG A 46 -25.82 16.67 3.71
N GLY A 47 -26.75 16.09 4.48
CA GLY A 47 -27.66 16.81 5.37
C GLY A 47 -27.14 17.05 6.79
N LEU A 48 -25.91 16.63 7.11
CA LEU A 48 -25.36 16.85 8.44
C LEU A 48 -25.16 18.34 8.71
N THR A 49 -25.70 18.82 9.84
CA THR A 49 -25.60 20.22 10.28
C THR A 49 -24.80 20.37 11.57
N ASP A 50 -24.72 19.30 12.36
CA ASP A 50 -23.96 19.27 13.62
C ASP A 50 -22.45 19.19 13.34
N PRO A 51 -21.64 20.15 13.83
CA PRO A 51 -20.21 20.21 13.56
C PRO A 51 -19.45 18.97 14.05
N GLU A 52 -19.87 18.33 15.15
CA GLU A 52 -19.19 17.12 15.65
C GLU A 52 -19.43 15.92 14.74
N GLN A 53 -20.66 15.73 14.28
CA GLN A 53 -20.99 14.66 13.34
C GLN A 53 -20.28 14.84 12.00
N ILE A 54 -20.16 16.08 11.51
CA ILE A 54 -19.39 16.39 10.31
C ILE A 54 -17.91 16.00 10.52
N GLU A 55 -17.34 16.32 11.67
CA GLU A 55 -15.95 15.99 11.97
C GLU A 55 -15.72 14.48 12.02
N ARG A 56 -16.61 13.71 12.66
CA ARG A 56 -16.55 12.24 12.66
C ARG A 56 -16.64 11.65 11.25
N ALA A 57 -17.54 12.19 10.41
CA ALA A 57 -17.66 11.75 9.01
C ALA A 57 -16.39 12.06 8.19
N LEU A 58 -15.76 13.22 8.43
CA LEU A 58 -14.49 13.59 7.82
C LEU A 58 -13.36 12.66 8.26
N GLN A 59 -13.27 12.33 9.55
CA GLN A 59 -12.29 11.38 10.08
C GLN A 59 -12.43 10.00 9.43
N LEU A 60 -13.66 9.52 9.24
CA LEU A 60 -13.91 8.28 8.51
C LEU A 60 -13.40 8.35 7.07
N GLY A 61 -13.64 9.45 6.37
CA GLY A 61 -13.13 9.64 5.01
C GLY A 61 -11.60 9.70 4.94
N GLU A 62 -10.94 10.30 5.93
CA GLU A 62 -9.47 10.33 6.04
C GLU A 62 -8.89 8.95 6.34
N PHE A 63 -9.56 8.17 7.18
CA PHE A 63 -9.21 6.78 7.41
C PHE A 63 -9.25 5.97 6.09
N ILE A 64 -10.35 6.07 5.34
CA ILE A 64 -10.50 5.39 4.03
C ILE A 64 -9.39 5.82 3.06
N ARG A 65 -9.06 7.11 3.02
CA ARG A 65 -7.96 7.65 2.20
C ARG A 65 -6.62 6.98 2.57
N ASN A 66 -6.30 6.91 3.86
CA ASN A 66 -5.04 6.35 4.34
C ASN A 66 -4.95 4.85 4.07
N GLU A 67 -6.03 4.10 4.30
CA GLU A 67 -6.12 2.67 3.95
C GLU A 67 -5.92 2.43 2.46
N THR A 68 -6.50 3.28 1.62
CA THR A 68 -6.34 3.17 0.16
C THR A 68 -4.89 3.41 -0.27
N ILE A 69 -4.22 4.41 0.32
CA ILE A 69 -2.79 4.67 0.08
C ILE A 69 -1.92 3.50 0.59
N ALA A 70 -2.23 2.94 1.76
CA ALA A 70 -1.55 1.79 2.31
C ALA A 70 -1.70 0.55 1.40
N LEU A 71 -2.88 0.36 0.81
CA LEU A 71 -3.11 -0.70 -0.17
C LEU A 71 -2.21 -0.52 -1.42
N TYR A 72 -2.03 0.73 -1.89
CA TYR A 72 -1.13 1.02 -3.00
C TYR A 72 0.33 0.77 -2.68
N SER A 73 0.79 1.22 -1.51
CA SER A 73 2.17 0.98 -1.08
C SER A 73 2.44 -0.51 -0.94
N LEU A 74 1.49 -1.28 -0.41
CA LEU A 74 1.60 -2.73 -0.27
C LEU A 74 1.64 -3.44 -1.63
N ARG A 75 0.80 -3.03 -2.59
CA ARG A 75 0.83 -3.57 -3.96
C ARG A 75 2.19 -3.32 -4.62
N LYS A 76 2.71 -2.09 -4.51
CA LYS A 76 4.03 -1.73 -5.04
C LYS A 76 5.14 -2.52 -4.38
N TYR A 77 5.12 -2.64 -3.05
CA TYR A 77 6.08 -3.43 -2.29
C TYR A 77 6.06 -4.91 -2.70
N ARG A 78 4.88 -5.53 -2.83
CA ARG A 78 4.75 -6.92 -3.28
C ARG A 78 5.35 -7.14 -4.66
N HIS A 79 5.17 -6.19 -5.58
CA HIS A 79 5.79 -6.25 -6.90
C HIS A 79 7.31 -6.16 -6.80
N LEU A 80 7.86 -5.14 -6.12
CA LEU A 80 9.30 -4.97 -5.93
C LEU A 80 9.94 -6.18 -5.25
N LYS A 81 9.29 -6.75 -4.22
CA LYS A 81 9.75 -7.95 -3.54
C LYS A 81 9.89 -9.13 -4.51
N ARG A 82 8.92 -9.34 -5.40
CA ARG A 82 8.98 -10.41 -6.41
C ARG A 82 10.05 -10.16 -7.46
N THR A 83 10.22 -8.91 -7.91
CA THR A 83 11.16 -8.59 -8.99
C THR A 83 12.62 -8.63 -8.52
N TYR A 84 12.92 -8.18 -7.31
CA TYR A 84 14.29 -8.05 -6.82
C TYR A 84 14.71 -9.09 -5.78
N TYR A 85 13.75 -9.75 -5.14
CA TYR A 85 14.00 -10.75 -4.09
C TYR A 85 13.29 -12.09 -4.37
N ALA A 86 12.83 -12.35 -5.60
CA ALA A 86 12.70 -13.74 -6.03
C ALA A 86 14.11 -14.31 -5.97
N GLU A 87 14.34 -15.25 -5.05
CA GLU A 87 15.68 -15.76 -4.78
C GLU A 87 16.35 -16.15 -6.11
N PRO A 88 17.64 -15.80 -6.33
CA PRO A 88 18.41 -16.57 -7.29
C PRO A 88 18.26 -18.02 -6.82
N GLU A 89 17.83 -18.91 -7.71
CA GLU A 89 17.79 -20.33 -7.39
C GLU A 89 19.07 -20.67 -6.65
N LYS A 90 18.93 -21.34 -5.51
CA LYS A 90 20.05 -21.97 -4.82
C LYS A 90 20.65 -22.97 -5.81
N ASN A 91 21.51 -22.49 -6.70
CA ASN A 91 22.44 -23.31 -7.44
C ASN A 91 23.46 -23.77 -6.42
N GLU A 92 23.10 -24.81 -5.66
CA GLU A 92 23.99 -25.61 -4.81
C GLU A 92 24.98 -26.44 -5.64
N THR A 93 25.17 -26.14 -6.93
CA THR A 93 26.10 -26.86 -7.81
C THR A 93 26.99 -25.89 -8.60
N ALA A 94 27.94 -25.24 -7.93
CA ALA A 94 29.23 -24.74 -8.46
C ALA A 94 29.92 -23.98 -7.32
N VAL A 95 30.99 -24.42 -6.65
CA VAL A 95 32.09 -25.33 -7.00
C VAL A 95 32.54 -25.95 -5.68
N GLN A 96 32.31 -27.25 -5.51
CA GLN A 96 33.19 -28.09 -4.70
C GLN A 96 33.92 -28.95 -5.71
N THR A 97 35.12 -28.52 -6.10
CA THR A 97 36.08 -29.50 -6.61
C THR A 97 36.25 -30.52 -5.48
N PRO A 98 35.95 -31.82 -5.70
CA PRO A 98 36.39 -32.85 -4.79
C PRO A 98 37.91 -32.80 -4.86
N ILE A 99 38.56 -32.25 -3.83
CA ILE A 99 39.96 -32.54 -3.64
C ILE A 99 39.94 -33.98 -3.15
N ASP A 100 40.14 -34.91 -4.07
CA ASP A 100 40.29 -36.32 -3.75
C ASP A 100 41.34 -36.41 -2.62
N PRO A 101 40.99 -36.94 -1.43
CA PRO A 101 41.88 -36.91 -0.27
C PRO A 101 43.22 -37.62 -0.53
N GLU A 102 43.26 -38.52 -1.51
CA GLU A 102 44.47 -39.20 -1.99
C GLU A 102 45.48 -38.25 -2.65
N ALA A 103 45.03 -37.16 -3.29
CA ALA A 103 45.91 -36.19 -3.94
C ALA A 103 46.69 -35.35 -2.92
N LEU A 104 46.10 -35.08 -1.75
CA LEU A 104 46.73 -34.32 -0.67
C LEU A 104 47.80 -35.15 0.07
N GLU A 105 47.56 -36.45 0.21
CA GLU A 105 48.50 -37.40 0.81
C GLU A 105 49.75 -37.60 -0.07
N LYS A 106 49.57 -37.68 -1.39
CA LYS A 106 50.69 -37.79 -2.34
C LYS A 106 51.56 -36.54 -2.40
N MET A 107 51.02 -35.36 -2.12
CA MET A 107 51.80 -34.12 -2.05
C MET A 107 52.57 -33.97 -0.74
N ALA A 108 52.00 -34.43 0.38
CA ALA A 108 52.66 -34.39 1.68
C ALA A 108 53.83 -35.39 1.79
N ALA A 109 53.79 -36.51 1.07
CA ALA A 109 54.87 -37.50 1.03
C ALA A 109 56.05 -37.12 0.10
N ALA A 110 55.94 -36.01 -0.63
CA ALA A 110 56.95 -35.55 -1.59
C ALA A 110 57.82 -34.38 -1.08
N ILE A 111 57.70 -33.99 0.19
CA ILE A 111 58.53 -33.01 0.90
C ILE A 111 59.38 -33.75 1.94
#